data_AF-A0AB74FAN0-F1
#
_entry.id   AF-A0AB74FAN0-F1
#
_cell.length_a   1.000
_cell.length_b   1.000
_cell.length_c   1.000
_cell.angle_alpha   90.00
_cell.angle_beta   90.00
_cell.angle_gamma   90.00
#
_symmetry.space_group_name_H-M   'P 1'
#
loop_
_entity.id
_entity.type
_entity.pdbx_description
1 polymer ?
#
loop_
_entity_poly.entity_id
_entity_poly.type
_entity_poly.pdbx_seq_one_letter_code
_entity_poly.pdbx_strand_id
1 'polypeptide(L)'
;MTRMTASGVIPSAEAHRRAVLLLDLYGALAETNPGFKHNHHMRSTDPVTVALAGGREKMGDLALLVSNDDTFHVWRLRLDHPWWWIGGRICRTTPLLARIISELTGRRDDGPHPGGSGYIGAHWFNQSLRAIAPLSSPARDQLAVALRRELIGRNMCLHGIVFMSFVSDRTFNPAEMFPEAEHVEPVDLDRLRDAAYELHKIHGAGWVEAFSELVSGLDPVTWAGLTAALKVELRERRTERE
;
A
#
# COMPACT_ATOMS: atom_id res chain seq x y z
N MET A 1 -2.63 -29.54 -25.20
CA MET A 1 -3.02 -30.10 -23.89
C MET A 1 -1.90 -29.83 -22.91
N THR A 2 -1.96 -28.68 -22.24
CA THR A 2 -0.97 -28.28 -21.25
C THR A 2 -1.43 -28.78 -19.89
N ARG A 3 -0.59 -29.55 -19.22
CA ARG A 3 -0.84 -30.17 -17.91
C ARG A 3 -1.21 -29.08 -16.90
N MET A 4 -2.47 -29.05 -16.47
CA MET A 4 -2.86 -28.51 -15.18
C MET A 4 -2.25 -29.41 -14.11
N THR A 5 -1.21 -28.96 -13.41
CA THR A 5 -0.79 -29.59 -12.16
C THR A 5 -1.73 -29.13 -11.05
N ALA A 6 -2.56 -30.07 -10.62
CA ALA A 6 -3.41 -29.98 -9.46
C ALA A 6 -2.60 -29.80 -8.16
N SER A 7 -3.09 -28.97 -7.24
CA SER A 7 -2.74 -28.90 -5.81
C SER A 7 -1.25 -28.70 -5.49
N GLY A 8 -0.76 -27.47 -5.65
CA GLY A 8 0.59 -27.04 -5.28
C GLY A 8 0.84 -27.08 -3.78
N VAL A 9 1.28 -28.23 -3.27
CA VAL A 9 1.92 -28.31 -1.95
C VAL A 9 3.40 -28.00 -2.18
N ILE A 10 3.84 -26.82 -1.74
CA ILE A 10 5.25 -26.44 -1.82
C ILE A 10 6.11 -27.37 -0.94
N PRO A 11 7.42 -27.52 -1.24
CA PRO A 11 8.31 -28.35 -0.41
C PRO A 11 8.31 -27.91 1.06
N SER A 12 8.39 -28.85 2.00
CA SER A 12 8.42 -28.57 3.44
C SER A 12 9.54 -27.58 3.82
N ALA A 13 10.71 -27.69 3.18
CA ALA A 13 11.82 -26.75 3.38
C ALA A 13 11.46 -25.31 2.96
N GLU A 14 10.71 -25.15 1.88
CA GLU A 14 10.24 -23.85 1.40
C GLU A 14 9.18 -23.26 2.34
N ALA A 15 8.22 -24.08 2.78
CA ALA A 15 7.22 -23.69 3.78
C ALA A 15 7.88 -23.23 5.09
N HIS A 16 8.93 -23.93 5.53
CA HIS A 16 9.70 -23.54 6.70
C HIS A 16 10.45 -22.21 6.49
N ARG A 17 11.12 -22.03 5.33
CA ARG A 17 11.79 -20.76 4.99
C ARG A 17 10.83 -19.58 5.04
N ARG A 18 9.63 -19.73 4.46
CA ARG A 18 8.56 -18.73 4.47
C ARG A 18 8.07 -18.42 5.88
N ALA A 19 7.90 -19.44 6.72
CA ALA A 19 7.49 -19.26 8.11
C ALA A 19 8.54 -18.49 8.93
N VAL A 20 9.82 -18.79 8.73
CA VAL A 20 10.93 -18.03 9.34
C VAL A 20 10.89 -16.58 8.90
N LEU A 21 10.75 -16.32 7.59
CA LEU A 21 10.64 -14.95 7.06
C LEU A 21 9.49 -14.17 7.71
N LEU A 22 8.28 -14.75 7.78
CA LEU A 22 7.16 -14.04 8.41
C LEU A 22 7.39 -13.78 9.91
N LEU A 23 8.05 -14.70 10.62
CA LEU A 23 8.36 -14.52 12.03
C LEU A 23 9.38 -13.39 12.23
N ASP A 24 10.40 -13.31 11.38
CA ASP A 24 11.41 -12.25 11.42
C ASP A 24 10.78 -10.88 11.10
N LEU A 25 9.92 -10.80 10.08
CA LEU A 25 9.17 -9.58 9.76
C LEU A 25 8.24 -9.15 10.91
N TYR A 26 7.57 -10.11 11.54
CA TYR A 26 6.72 -9.84 12.70
C TYR A 26 7.53 -9.33 13.90
N GLY A 27 8.71 -9.91 14.14
CA GLY A 27 9.65 -9.46 15.16
C GLY A 27 10.14 -8.03 14.91
N ALA A 28 10.62 -7.73 13.70
CA ALA A 28 11.07 -6.40 13.31
C ALA A 28 9.96 -5.36 13.47
N LEU A 29 8.73 -5.69 13.06
CA LEU A 29 7.56 -4.82 13.22
C LEU A 29 7.32 -4.48 14.71
N ALA A 30 7.40 -5.47 15.60
CA ALA A 30 7.23 -5.25 17.04
C ALA A 30 8.35 -4.37 17.66
N GLU A 31 9.57 -4.41 17.11
CA GLU A 31 10.70 -3.58 17.55
C GLU A 31 10.54 -2.11 17.13
N THR A 32 9.95 -1.83 15.97
CA THR A 32 9.78 -0.44 15.48
C THR A 32 8.86 0.41 16.37
N ASN A 33 7.90 -0.21 17.06
CA ASN A 33 7.03 0.47 18.01
C ASN A 33 6.62 -0.47 19.15
N PRO A 34 7.46 -0.62 20.20
CA PRO A 34 7.21 -1.57 21.28
C PRO A 34 5.92 -1.30 22.08
N GLY A 35 5.40 -0.07 22.02
CA GLY A 35 4.12 0.31 22.64
C GLY A 35 2.90 0.00 21.77
N PHE A 36 3.10 -0.35 20.49
CA PHE A 36 2.04 -0.67 19.56
C PHE A 36 1.87 -2.18 19.43
N LYS A 37 0.79 -2.68 20.01
CA LYS A 37 0.46 -4.10 19.97
C LYS A 37 -0.17 -4.47 18.62
N HIS A 38 0.65 -4.77 17.63
CA HIS A 38 0.21 -5.14 16.28
C HIS A 38 -0.81 -6.29 16.27
N ASN A 39 -0.70 -7.23 17.21
CA ASN A 39 -1.66 -8.32 17.39
C ASN A 39 -3.08 -7.87 17.80
N HIS A 40 -3.27 -6.68 18.40
CA HIS A 40 -4.59 -6.13 18.68
C HIS A 40 -5.31 -5.57 17.44
N HIS A 41 -4.54 -5.33 16.37
CA HIS A 41 -5.08 -4.92 15.08
C HIS A 41 -5.21 -6.09 14.11
N MET A 42 -4.56 -7.21 14.43
CA MET A 42 -4.80 -8.51 13.79
C MET A 42 -6.10 -9.12 14.33
N ARG A 43 -6.81 -9.89 13.50
CA ARG A 43 -7.96 -10.67 13.98
C ARG A 43 -7.42 -11.79 14.86
N SER A 44 -7.77 -11.79 16.16
CA SER A 44 -7.32 -12.83 17.11
C SER A 44 -7.80 -14.24 16.75
N THR A 45 -8.76 -14.37 15.84
CA THR A 45 -9.27 -15.64 15.31
C THR A 45 -8.58 -16.06 14.02
N ASP A 46 -7.70 -15.24 13.45
CA ASP A 46 -6.96 -15.58 12.25
C ASP A 46 -5.82 -16.58 12.60
N PRO A 47 -5.77 -17.77 11.97
CA PRO A 47 -4.80 -18.80 12.33
C PRO A 47 -3.34 -18.37 12.18
N VAL A 48 -3.02 -17.52 11.20
CA VAL A 48 -1.65 -17.05 10.98
C VAL A 48 -1.27 -16.06 12.07
N THR A 49 -2.20 -15.19 12.49
CA THR A 49 -2.00 -14.31 13.64
C THR A 49 -1.67 -15.09 14.91
N VAL A 50 -2.45 -16.14 15.19
CA VAL A 50 -2.24 -17.00 16.36
C VAL A 50 -0.87 -17.69 16.29
N ALA A 51 -0.49 -18.19 15.13
CA ALA A 51 0.81 -18.84 14.94
C ALA A 51 1.98 -17.85 15.08
N LEU A 52 1.89 -16.65 14.51
CA LEU A 52 2.89 -15.59 14.69
C LEU A 52 3.05 -15.17 16.16
N ALA A 53 1.94 -15.00 16.88
CA ALA A 53 1.94 -14.63 18.29
C ALA A 53 2.52 -15.75 19.19
N GLY A 54 2.34 -17.02 18.83
CA GLY A 54 2.96 -18.15 19.51
C GLY A 54 4.45 -18.35 19.20
N GLY A 55 5.01 -17.57 18.28
CA GLY A 55 6.44 -17.53 17.99
C GLY A 55 7.02 -18.88 17.58
N ARG A 56 8.23 -19.19 18.07
CA ARG A 56 8.97 -20.41 17.70
C ARG A 56 8.23 -21.70 18.06
N GLU A 57 7.40 -21.69 19.10
CA GLU A 57 6.61 -22.86 19.52
C GLU A 57 5.54 -23.25 18.49
N LYS A 58 5.11 -22.29 17.67
CA LYS A 58 4.08 -22.46 16.63
C LYS A 58 4.65 -22.50 15.21
N MET A 59 5.96 -22.70 15.07
CA MET A 59 6.63 -22.70 13.76
C MET A 59 6.08 -23.77 12.81
N GLY A 60 5.76 -24.97 13.30
CA GLY A 60 5.17 -26.04 12.49
C GLY A 60 3.78 -25.67 11.95
N ASP A 61 2.94 -25.07 12.81
CA ASP A 61 1.61 -24.58 12.44
C ASP A 61 1.72 -23.45 11.40
N LEU A 62 2.66 -22.51 11.61
CA LEU A 62 2.91 -21.42 10.67
C LEU A 62 3.38 -21.95 9.31
N ALA A 63 4.31 -22.89 9.27
CA ALA A 63 4.81 -23.52 8.04
C ALA A 63 3.67 -24.19 7.25
N LEU A 64 2.76 -24.88 7.93
CA LEU A 64 1.60 -25.48 7.28
C LEU A 64 0.65 -24.43 6.69
N LEU A 65 0.43 -23.31 7.39
CA LEU A 65 -0.45 -22.24 6.90
C LEU A 65 0.15 -21.52 5.68
N VAL A 66 1.45 -21.22 5.71
CA VAL A 66 2.14 -20.50 4.61
C VAL A 66 2.57 -21.42 3.46
N SER A 67 2.23 -22.71 3.52
CA SER A 67 2.36 -23.60 2.37
C SER A 67 1.39 -23.23 1.24
N ASN A 68 0.34 -22.48 1.57
CA ASN A 68 -0.56 -21.86 0.63
C ASN A 68 0.02 -20.51 0.17
N ASP A 69 0.28 -20.37 -1.14
CA ASP A 69 0.90 -19.17 -1.72
C ASP A 69 0.09 -17.89 -1.44
N ASP A 70 -1.24 -17.96 -1.54
CA ASP A 70 -2.10 -16.79 -1.29
C ASP A 70 -1.97 -16.30 0.15
N THR A 71 -1.98 -17.24 1.09
CA THR A 71 -1.83 -16.97 2.53
C THR A 71 -0.48 -16.35 2.80
N PHE A 72 0.59 -16.93 2.25
CA PHE A 72 1.94 -16.41 2.39
C PHE A 72 2.07 -14.98 1.82
N HIS A 73 1.64 -14.75 0.58
CA HIS A 73 1.78 -13.44 -0.06
C HIS A 73 0.99 -12.34 0.66
N VAL A 74 -0.25 -12.62 1.07
CA VAL A 74 -1.04 -11.65 1.84
C VAL A 74 -0.36 -11.34 3.16
N TRP A 75 0.10 -12.36 3.90
CA TRP A 75 0.71 -12.14 5.21
C TRP A 75 2.09 -11.49 5.15
N ARG A 76 2.90 -11.83 4.15
CA ARG A 76 4.17 -11.13 3.88
C ARG A 76 3.93 -9.64 3.73
N LEU A 77 3.00 -9.25 2.85
CA LEU A 77 2.72 -7.84 2.59
C LEU A 77 2.04 -7.12 3.75
N ARG A 78 1.21 -7.81 4.53
CA ARG A 78 0.67 -7.26 5.77
C ARG A 78 1.77 -6.91 6.79
N LEU A 79 2.83 -7.69 6.84
CA LEU A 79 3.95 -7.46 7.75
C LEU A 79 4.95 -6.44 7.20
N ASP A 80 5.24 -6.49 5.89
CA ASP A 80 6.11 -5.52 5.20
C ASP A 80 5.48 -4.11 5.15
N HIS A 81 4.16 -4.04 4.93
CA HIS A 81 3.40 -2.80 4.71
C HIS A 81 2.21 -2.73 5.68
N PRO A 82 2.47 -2.54 6.99
CA PRO A 82 1.41 -2.51 7.99
C PRO A 82 0.37 -1.41 7.72
N TRP A 83 0.74 -0.31 7.05
CA TRP A 83 -0.18 0.81 6.77
C TRP A 83 -1.15 0.50 5.63
N TRP A 84 -1.07 -0.67 4.99
CA TRP A 84 -2.08 -1.11 4.04
C TRP A 84 -3.32 -1.73 4.66
N TRP A 85 -3.30 -2.07 5.95
CA TRP A 85 -4.42 -2.79 6.56
C TRP A 85 -4.61 -2.55 8.06
N ILE A 86 -3.58 -2.09 8.77
CA ILE A 86 -3.69 -1.78 10.20
C ILE A 86 -4.39 -0.43 10.40
N GLY A 87 -5.39 -0.43 11.28
CA GLY A 87 -6.04 0.78 11.78
C GLY A 87 -7.30 1.20 11.03
N GLY A 88 -8.27 1.73 11.77
CA GLY A 88 -9.57 2.14 11.22
C GLY A 88 -9.49 3.21 10.13
N ARG A 89 -8.43 4.04 10.13
CA ARG A 89 -8.20 5.07 9.09
C ARG A 89 -7.99 4.45 7.71
N ILE A 90 -7.24 3.34 7.61
CA ILE A 90 -6.91 2.71 6.33
C ILE A 90 -8.17 2.10 5.70
N CYS A 91 -8.93 1.30 6.46
CA CYS A 91 -10.20 0.72 5.99
C CYS A 91 -11.19 1.77 5.48
N ARG A 92 -11.18 2.98 6.05
CA ARG A 92 -12.08 4.08 5.68
C ARG A 92 -11.55 4.94 4.54
N THR A 93 -10.23 5.00 4.34
CA THR A 93 -9.59 5.80 3.28
C THR A 93 -9.34 5.03 2.00
N THR A 94 -9.36 3.68 2.00
CA THR A 94 -9.20 2.87 0.78
C THR A 94 -10.23 3.23 -0.32
N PRO A 95 -11.54 3.38 -0.04
CA PRO A 95 -12.49 3.84 -1.06
C PRO A 95 -12.22 5.28 -1.54
N LEU A 96 -11.72 6.14 -0.65
CA LEU A 96 -11.36 7.53 -0.97
C LEU A 96 -10.11 7.60 -1.85
N LEU A 97 -9.15 6.69 -1.66
CA LEU A 97 -7.97 6.55 -2.51
C LEU A 97 -8.36 6.16 -3.94
N ALA A 98 -9.30 5.23 -4.11
CA ALA A 98 -9.82 4.88 -5.43
C ALA A 98 -10.41 6.10 -6.14
N ARG A 99 -11.16 6.93 -5.39
CA ARG A 99 -11.70 8.18 -5.92
C ARG A 99 -10.63 9.20 -6.29
N ILE A 100 -9.59 9.39 -5.47
CA ILE A 100 -8.45 10.26 -5.80
C ILE A 100 -7.80 9.83 -7.13
N ILE A 101 -7.67 8.53 -7.37
CA ILE A 101 -7.14 7.99 -8.64
C ILE A 101 -8.08 8.29 -9.82
N SER A 102 -9.39 8.17 -9.64
CA SER A 102 -10.38 8.55 -10.65
C SER A 102 -10.25 10.03 -11.02
N GLU A 103 -10.16 10.92 -10.03
CA GLU A 103 -9.93 12.35 -10.24
C GLU A 103 -8.61 12.63 -10.97
N LEU A 104 -7.52 11.97 -10.59
CA LEU A 104 -6.23 12.12 -11.26
C LEU A 104 -6.30 11.79 -12.75
N THR A 105 -7.09 10.78 -13.12
CA THR A 105 -7.17 10.23 -14.48
C THR A 105 -8.30 10.82 -15.31
N GLY A 106 -9.00 11.84 -14.79
CA GLY A 106 -10.11 12.50 -15.48
C GLY A 106 -11.35 11.62 -15.66
N ARG A 107 -11.41 10.46 -14.98
CA ARG A 107 -12.59 9.61 -14.98
C ARG A 107 -13.55 10.14 -13.92
N ARG A 108 -14.70 10.65 -14.36
CA ARG A 108 -15.81 10.94 -13.43
C ARG A 108 -16.36 9.61 -12.93
N ASP A 109 -16.09 9.33 -11.67
CA ASP A 109 -16.75 8.25 -10.96
C ASP A 109 -18.03 8.84 -10.36
N ASP A 110 -19.19 8.50 -10.94
CA ASP A 110 -20.52 8.94 -10.47
C ASP A 110 -20.95 8.22 -9.17
N GLY A 111 -20.01 7.50 -8.53
CA GLY A 111 -20.21 6.88 -7.23
C GLY A 111 -20.65 7.89 -6.16
N PRO A 112 -21.40 7.43 -5.14
CA PRO A 112 -22.07 8.28 -4.17
C PRO A 112 -21.12 9.32 -3.59
N HIS A 113 -21.44 10.59 -3.83
CA HIS A 113 -20.61 11.71 -3.44
C HIS A 113 -20.63 11.90 -1.91
N PRO A 114 -19.54 11.66 -1.18
CA PRO A 114 -19.41 12.16 0.17
C PRO A 114 -18.83 13.58 0.04
N GLY A 115 -19.60 14.48 -0.59
CA GLY A 115 -19.28 15.90 -0.72
C GLY A 115 -19.46 16.68 0.59
N GLY A 116 -19.84 15.99 1.68
CA GLY A 116 -20.07 16.59 2.99
C GLY A 116 -18.85 16.49 3.90
N SER A 117 -18.58 17.55 4.66
CA SER A 117 -17.75 17.46 5.86
C SER A 117 -18.36 16.48 6.87
N GLY A 118 -17.55 15.69 7.58
CA GLY A 118 -17.99 14.94 8.77
C GLY A 118 -17.92 13.41 8.69
N TYR A 119 -17.51 12.81 7.56
CA TYR A 119 -17.20 11.37 7.50
C TYR A 119 -15.71 11.09 7.77
N ILE A 120 -15.41 9.88 8.26
CA ILE A 120 -14.03 9.47 8.58
C ILE A 120 -13.20 9.48 7.29
N GLY A 121 -12.09 10.22 7.30
CA GLY A 121 -11.20 10.38 6.14
C GLY A 121 -11.50 11.60 5.25
N ALA A 122 -12.56 12.37 5.53
CA ALA A 122 -12.92 13.55 4.72
C ALA A 122 -11.81 14.60 4.66
N HIS A 123 -11.12 14.86 5.77
CA HIS A 123 -10.00 15.80 5.80
C HIS A 123 -8.87 15.35 4.85
N TRP A 124 -8.44 14.10 4.99
CA TRP A 124 -7.42 13.49 4.15
C TRP A 124 -7.79 13.55 2.66
N PHE A 125 -9.04 13.20 2.32
CA PHE A 125 -9.53 13.25 0.96
C PHE A 125 -9.55 14.67 0.39
N ASN A 126 -10.10 15.65 1.13
CA ASN A 126 -10.15 17.04 0.69
C ASN A 126 -8.76 17.66 0.50
N GLN A 127 -7.82 17.34 1.40
CA GLN A 127 -6.43 17.77 1.25
C GLN A 127 -5.76 17.11 0.06
N SER A 128 -6.02 15.82 -0.16
CA SER A 128 -5.51 15.10 -1.34
C SER A 128 -5.99 15.77 -2.64
N LEU A 129 -7.27 16.17 -2.73
CA LEU A 129 -7.79 16.88 -3.90
C LEU A 129 -7.09 18.23 -4.11
N ARG A 130 -6.83 18.99 -3.03
CA ARG A 130 -6.08 20.25 -3.10
C ARG A 130 -4.64 20.04 -3.54
N ALA A 131 -4.00 18.96 -3.09
CA ALA A 131 -2.62 18.64 -3.44
C ALA A 131 -2.46 18.27 -4.93
N ILE A 132 -3.44 17.58 -5.51
CA ILE A 132 -3.37 17.13 -6.92
C ILE A 132 -3.88 18.16 -7.93
N ALA A 133 -4.76 19.08 -7.51
CA ALA A 133 -5.40 20.05 -8.40
C ALA A 133 -4.42 20.89 -9.24
N PRO A 134 -3.31 21.43 -8.69
CA PRO A 134 -2.40 22.26 -9.47
C PRO A 134 -1.41 21.47 -10.34
N LEU A 135 -1.36 20.14 -10.24
CA LEU A 135 -0.39 19.33 -10.96
C LEU A 135 -0.70 19.28 -12.46
N SER A 136 0.35 19.31 -13.27
CA SER A 136 0.33 19.06 -14.71
C SER A 136 -0.21 17.65 -15.03
N SER A 137 -0.77 17.47 -16.23
CA SER A 137 -1.28 16.16 -16.66
C SER A 137 -0.24 15.04 -16.55
N PRO A 138 1.03 15.22 -16.99
CA PRO A 138 2.04 14.18 -16.86
C PRO A 138 2.36 13.81 -15.41
N ALA A 139 2.40 14.79 -14.50
CA ALA A 139 2.61 14.54 -13.08
C ALA A 139 1.42 13.79 -12.45
N ARG A 140 0.19 14.14 -12.85
CA ARG A 140 -1.03 13.44 -12.40
C ARG A 140 -1.05 11.98 -12.85
N ASP A 141 -0.66 11.69 -14.08
CA ASP A 141 -0.58 10.33 -14.61
C ASP A 141 0.44 9.49 -13.82
N GLN A 142 1.63 10.05 -13.57
CA GLN A 142 2.65 9.38 -12.77
C GLN A 142 2.18 9.14 -11.32
N LEU A 143 1.50 10.11 -10.73
CA LEU A 143 0.93 9.99 -9.39
C LEU A 143 -0.16 8.91 -9.36
N ALA A 144 -1.02 8.84 -10.38
CA ALA A 144 -2.06 7.82 -10.47
C ALA A 144 -1.47 6.41 -10.51
N VAL A 145 -0.35 6.19 -11.19
CA VAL A 145 0.35 4.89 -11.18
C VAL A 145 0.80 4.52 -9.77
N ALA A 146 1.44 5.45 -9.05
CA ALA A 146 1.89 5.21 -7.67
C ALA A 146 0.72 4.89 -6.72
N LEU A 147 -0.35 5.69 -6.78
CA LEU A 147 -1.53 5.49 -5.92
C LEU A 147 -2.32 4.23 -6.28
N ARG A 148 -2.33 3.79 -7.55
CA ARG A 148 -2.94 2.51 -7.94
C ARG A 148 -2.24 1.32 -7.28
N ARG A 149 -0.91 1.35 -7.22
CA ARG A 149 -0.14 0.30 -6.55
C ARG A 149 -0.47 0.23 -5.06
N GLU A 150 -0.54 1.38 -4.39
CA GLU A 150 -1.04 1.49 -3.00
C GLU A 150 -2.45 0.89 -2.85
N LEU A 151 -3.39 1.28 -3.72
CA LEU A 151 -4.78 0.79 -3.67
C LEU A 151 -4.87 -0.73 -3.81
N ILE A 152 -4.08 -1.31 -4.73
CA ILE A 152 -3.99 -2.76 -4.92
C ILE A 152 -3.44 -3.43 -3.66
N GLY A 153 -2.37 -2.89 -3.08
CA GLY A 153 -1.78 -3.38 -1.83
C GLY A 153 -2.79 -3.39 -0.67
N ARG A 154 -3.51 -2.29 -0.48
CA ARG A 154 -4.59 -2.17 0.52
C ARG A 154 -5.70 -3.17 0.32
N ASN A 155 -6.25 -3.26 -0.89
CA ASN A 155 -7.36 -4.16 -1.18
C ASN A 155 -6.96 -5.62 -0.98
N MET A 156 -5.74 -5.99 -1.38
CA MET A 156 -5.24 -7.34 -1.17
C MET A 156 -5.03 -7.64 0.33
N CYS A 157 -4.48 -6.71 1.10
CA CYS A 157 -4.29 -6.91 2.53
C CYS A 157 -5.62 -6.93 3.31
N LEU A 158 -6.64 -6.17 2.88
CA LEU A 158 -7.95 -6.10 3.54
C LEU A 158 -8.87 -7.27 3.15
N HIS A 159 -8.86 -7.68 1.88
CA HIS A 159 -9.87 -8.58 1.32
C HIS A 159 -9.30 -9.89 0.76
N GLY A 160 -7.98 -10.02 0.63
CA GLY A 160 -7.32 -11.20 0.09
C GLY A 160 -7.33 -11.28 -1.44
N ILE A 161 -6.61 -12.27 -1.97
CA ILE A 161 -6.34 -12.44 -3.41
C ILE A 161 -7.59 -12.88 -4.18
N VAL A 162 -8.47 -13.66 -3.55
CA VAL A 162 -9.75 -14.09 -4.13
C VAL A 162 -10.61 -12.87 -4.49
N PHE A 163 -10.66 -11.87 -3.61
CA PHE A 163 -11.38 -10.63 -3.89
C PHE A 163 -10.73 -9.85 -5.05
N MET A 164 -9.41 -9.77 -5.08
CA MET A 164 -8.69 -9.10 -6.18
C MET A 164 -8.96 -9.77 -7.53
N SER A 165 -9.01 -11.11 -7.55
CA SER A 165 -9.30 -11.87 -8.77
C SER A 165 -10.74 -11.69 -9.21
N PHE A 166 -11.68 -11.62 -8.27
CA PHE A 166 -13.08 -11.33 -8.55
C PHE A 166 -13.29 -9.93 -9.15
N VAL A 167 -12.66 -8.89 -8.60
CA VAL A 167 -12.84 -7.50 -9.08
C VAL A 167 -12.15 -7.24 -10.41
N SER A 168 -11.11 -8.02 -10.75
CA SER A 168 -10.34 -7.81 -11.98
C SER A 168 -10.72 -8.72 -13.14
N ASP A 169 -11.73 -9.61 -12.98
CA ASP A 169 -12.14 -10.64 -13.93
C ASP A 169 -10.97 -11.47 -14.51
N ARG A 170 -9.87 -11.55 -13.76
CA ARG A 170 -8.65 -12.30 -14.13
C ARG A 170 -7.97 -12.83 -12.88
N THR A 171 -7.24 -13.93 -13.01
CA THR A 171 -6.38 -14.43 -11.94
C THR A 171 -5.36 -13.35 -11.59
N PHE A 172 -5.39 -12.88 -10.34
CA PHE A 172 -4.41 -11.92 -9.86
C PHE A 172 -3.18 -12.68 -9.36
N ASN A 173 -1.99 -12.36 -9.89
CA ASN A 173 -0.73 -12.92 -9.43
C ASN A 173 -0.01 -11.93 -8.50
N PRO A 174 -0.02 -12.15 -7.17
CA PRO A 174 0.63 -11.25 -6.21
C PRO A 174 2.14 -11.17 -6.41
N ALA A 175 2.78 -12.28 -6.80
CA ALA A 175 4.23 -12.36 -6.96
C ALA A 175 4.75 -11.53 -8.14
N GLU A 176 3.91 -11.29 -9.16
CA GLU A 176 4.23 -10.39 -10.28
C GLU A 176 4.15 -8.92 -9.87
N MET A 177 3.13 -8.54 -9.08
CA MET A 177 2.91 -7.15 -8.68
C MET A 177 3.80 -6.72 -7.50
N PHE A 178 4.05 -7.65 -6.58
CA PHE A 178 4.84 -7.47 -5.36
C PHE A 178 5.80 -8.66 -5.19
N PRO A 179 6.90 -8.71 -5.96
CA PRO A 179 7.86 -9.80 -5.84
C PRO A 179 8.51 -9.85 -4.46
N GLU A 180 8.86 -11.06 -3.98
CA GLU A 180 9.61 -11.23 -2.72
C GLU A 180 10.99 -10.55 -2.77
N ALA A 181 11.61 -10.56 -3.95
CA ALA A 181 12.92 -9.95 -4.20
C ALA A 181 12.83 -8.44 -4.48
N GLU A 182 11.64 -7.83 -4.39
CA GLU A 182 11.52 -6.39 -4.54
C GLU A 182 12.24 -5.71 -3.39
N HIS A 183 13.47 -5.25 -3.67
CA HIS A 183 14.12 -4.30 -2.81
C HIS A 183 13.34 -2.99 -2.88
N VAL A 184 12.47 -2.79 -1.89
CA VAL A 184 12.05 -1.45 -1.51
C VAL A 184 13.31 -0.79 -0.97
N GLU A 185 14.00 -0.01 -1.80
CA GLU A 185 15.13 0.79 -1.30
C GLU A 185 14.68 1.54 -0.04
N PRO A 186 15.55 1.64 0.98
CA PRO A 186 15.22 2.40 2.17
C PRO A 186 14.69 3.76 1.74
N VAL A 187 13.45 4.00 2.15
CA VAL A 187 12.63 5.12 1.72
C VAL A 187 13.43 6.41 1.84
N ASP A 188 13.80 7.00 0.69
CA ASP A 188 14.57 8.24 0.66
C ASP A 188 13.63 9.42 0.94
N LEU A 189 13.26 9.54 2.22
CA LEU A 189 12.46 10.63 2.77
C LEU A 189 13.08 11.99 2.42
N ASP A 190 14.41 12.06 2.35
CA ASP A 190 15.12 13.28 1.96
C ASP A 190 14.80 13.65 0.51
N ARG A 191 14.83 12.72 -0.45
CA ARG A 191 14.43 12.99 -1.84
C ARG A 191 12.98 13.43 -1.98
N LEU A 192 12.06 12.82 -1.23
CA LEU A 192 10.66 13.23 -1.25
C LEU A 192 10.51 14.65 -0.68
N ARG A 193 11.18 14.93 0.44
CA ARG A 193 11.18 16.25 1.09
C ARG A 193 11.77 17.32 0.19
N ASP A 194 12.88 17.04 -0.48
CA ASP A 194 13.54 17.98 -1.39
C ASP A 194 12.64 18.32 -2.59
N ALA A 195 12.01 17.30 -3.20
CA ALA A 195 11.08 17.52 -4.30
C ALA A 195 9.84 18.32 -3.85
N ALA A 196 9.30 18.01 -2.66
CA ALA A 196 8.19 18.77 -2.08
C ALA A 196 8.59 20.21 -1.75
N TYR A 197 9.82 20.45 -1.28
CA TYR A 197 10.35 21.78 -1.00
C TYR A 197 10.53 22.63 -2.26
N GLU A 198 10.96 22.05 -3.38
CA GLU A 198 11.03 22.81 -4.63
C GLU A 198 9.64 23.17 -5.16
N LEU A 199 8.68 22.25 -5.05
CA LEU A 199 7.29 22.53 -5.43
C LEU A 199 6.59 23.49 -4.47
N HIS A 200 6.99 23.54 -3.20
CA HIS A 200 6.54 24.55 -2.24
C HIS A 200 6.78 25.97 -2.76
N LYS A 201 7.95 26.22 -3.37
CA LYS A 201 8.30 27.53 -3.93
C LYS A 201 7.41 27.91 -5.13
N ILE A 202 6.75 26.93 -5.74
CA ILE A 202 5.88 27.12 -6.92
C ILE A 202 4.41 27.22 -6.51
N HIS A 203 3.93 26.31 -5.66
CA HIS A 203 2.51 26.18 -5.31
C HIS A 203 2.15 26.77 -3.93
N GLY A 204 3.13 27.19 -3.14
CA GLY A 204 2.94 27.85 -1.85
C GLY A 204 2.77 26.91 -0.65
N ALA A 205 2.55 27.49 0.53
CA ALA A 205 2.49 26.76 1.80
C ALA A 205 1.26 25.84 1.90
N GLY A 206 0.10 26.33 1.46
CA GLY A 206 -1.14 25.55 1.49
C GLY A 206 -1.07 24.26 0.66
N TRP A 207 -0.26 24.24 -0.41
CA TRP A 207 -0.03 23.02 -1.18
C TRP A 207 0.82 22.00 -0.40
N VAL A 208 1.88 22.43 0.30
CA VAL A 208 2.73 21.52 1.09
C VAL A 208 1.94 20.89 2.23
N GLU A 209 1.11 21.68 2.92
CA GLU A 209 0.22 21.15 3.97
C GLU A 209 -0.73 20.08 3.41
N ALA A 210 -1.35 20.38 2.27
CA ALA A 210 -2.25 19.45 1.60
C ALA A 210 -1.52 18.17 1.13
N PHE A 211 -0.33 18.31 0.56
CA PHE A 211 0.51 17.20 0.11
C PHE A 211 1.02 16.34 1.27
N SER A 212 1.41 16.97 2.37
CA SER A 212 1.85 16.27 3.58
C SER A 212 0.70 15.45 4.18
N GLU A 213 -0.51 15.98 4.18
CA GLU A 213 -1.69 15.21 4.61
C GLU A 213 -1.93 14.01 3.69
N LEU A 214 -1.87 14.17 2.36
CA LEU A 214 -1.95 13.05 1.42
C LEU A 214 -0.91 11.96 1.77
N VAL A 215 0.37 12.33 1.87
CA VAL A 215 1.50 11.43 2.18
C VAL A 215 1.29 10.73 3.53
N SER A 216 0.78 11.42 4.55
CA SER A 216 0.55 10.85 5.90
C SER A 216 -0.43 9.68 5.91
N GLY A 217 -1.25 9.57 4.87
CA GLY A 217 -2.22 8.50 4.73
C GLY A 217 -1.72 7.31 3.92
N LEU A 218 -0.51 7.33 3.36
CA LEU A 218 0.03 6.33 2.42
C LEU A 218 1.20 5.56 3.03
N ASP A 219 1.33 4.26 2.70
CA ASP A 219 2.48 3.47 3.11
C ASP A 219 3.79 4.02 2.51
N PRO A 220 4.91 3.99 3.26
CA PRO A 220 6.21 4.50 2.78
C PRO A 220 6.70 3.91 1.45
N VAL A 221 6.28 2.69 1.10
CA VAL A 221 6.60 2.08 -0.21
C VAL A 221 6.10 2.92 -1.39
N THR A 222 5.07 3.74 -1.18
CA THR A 222 4.48 4.60 -2.21
C THR A 222 5.32 5.87 -2.46
N TRP A 223 6.20 6.26 -1.54
CA TRP A 223 6.90 7.55 -1.57
C TRP A 223 7.89 7.70 -2.74
N ALA A 224 8.50 6.61 -3.22
CA ALA A 224 9.33 6.64 -4.42
C ALA A 224 8.52 7.04 -5.66
N GLY A 225 7.30 6.49 -5.79
CA GLY A 225 6.36 6.85 -6.85
C GLY A 225 5.88 8.29 -6.74
N LEU A 226 5.59 8.77 -5.51
CA LEU A 226 5.26 10.18 -5.27
C LEU A 226 6.40 11.10 -5.71
N THR A 227 7.63 10.77 -5.31
CA THR A 227 8.84 11.53 -5.67
C THR A 227 9.02 11.61 -7.19
N ALA A 228 8.79 10.50 -7.90
CA ALA A 228 8.84 10.49 -9.36
C ALA A 228 7.80 11.43 -9.98
N ALA A 229 6.57 11.45 -9.45
CA ALA A 229 5.53 12.38 -9.91
C ALA A 229 5.90 13.85 -9.65
N LEU A 230 6.46 14.17 -8.47
CA LEU A 230 6.92 15.53 -8.16
C LEU A 230 8.05 15.98 -9.10
N LYS A 231 8.98 15.07 -9.45
CA LYS A 231 10.04 15.34 -10.43
C LYS A 231 9.50 15.56 -11.85
N VAL A 232 8.39 14.91 -12.22
CA VAL A 232 7.70 15.23 -13.48
C VAL A 232 7.15 16.65 -13.42
N GLU A 233 6.45 17.02 -12.35
CA GLU A 233 5.90 18.38 -12.19
C GLU A 233 7.00 19.45 -12.27
N LEU A 234 8.12 19.25 -11.57
CA LEU A 234 9.26 20.17 -11.61
C LEU A 234 9.85 20.35 -13.02
N ARG A 235 9.81 19.31 -13.86
CA ARG A 235 10.26 19.41 -15.25
C ARG A 235 9.27 20.23 -16.08
N GLU A 236 7.98 19.92 -16.01
CA GLU A 236 6.94 20.66 -16.74
C GLU A 236 6.96 22.15 -16.40
N ARG A 237 7.14 22.51 -15.12
CA ARG A 237 7.23 23.91 -14.67
C ARG A 237 8.50 24.63 -15.07
N ARG A 238 9.58 23.91 -15.38
CA ARG A 238 10.80 24.51 -15.93
C ARG A 238 10.61 24.79 -17.42
N THR A 239 10.02 23.85 -18.16
CA THR A 239 9.70 24.02 -19.59
C THR A 239 8.72 25.16 -19.83
N GLU A 240 7.74 25.38 -18.95
CA GLU A 240 6.80 26.51 -19.05
C GLU A 240 7.44 27.90 -18.82
N ARG A 241 8.65 27.95 -18.24
CA ARG A 241 9.36 29.20 -17.92
C ARG A 241 10.42 29.59 -18.96
N GLU A 242 10.69 28.72 -19.93
CA GLU A 242 11.58 28.95 -21.08
C GLU A 242 10.80 29.48 -22.29
#